data_AF-A0A101KP85-F1
#
_entry.id   AF-A0A101KP85-F1
#
_cell.length_a   1.000
_cell.length_b   1.000
_cell.length_c   1.000
_cell.angle_alpha   90.00
_cell.angle_beta   90.00
_cell.angle_gamma   90.00
#
_symmetry.space_group_name_H-M   'P 1'
#
loop_
_entity.id
_entity.type
_entity.pdbx_description
1 polymer ?
#
loop_
_entity_poly.entity_id
_entity_poly.type
_entity_poly.pdbx_seq_one_letter_code
_entity_poly.pdbx_strand_id
1 'polypeptide(L)' 'MPISDWQSLDTIEHLKRLDRPGFAAELLRRNVAYRRDYANTLRKIALGGIDPDEARSDLAHRWGLRFFL' A
#
# COMPACT_ATOMS: atom_id res chain seq x y z
N MET A 1 -8.74 -17.66 -21.87
CA MET A 1 -7.62 -17.31 -20.97
C MET A 1 -7.80 -15.84 -20.62
N PRO A 2 -7.87 -15.41 -19.34
CA PRO A 2 -8.01 -13.99 -19.07
C PRO A 2 -6.70 -13.32 -19.47
N ILE A 3 -6.80 -12.31 -20.34
CA ILE A 3 -5.69 -11.44 -20.69
C ILE A 3 -5.28 -10.80 -19.38
N SER A 4 -4.08 -11.14 -18.93
CA SER A 4 -3.62 -10.71 -17.62
C SER A 4 -3.28 -9.23 -17.74
N ASP A 5 -3.98 -8.37 -17.00
CA ASP A 5 -3.99 -6.90 -17.14
C ASP A 5 -2.60 -6.24 -16.98
N TRP A 6 -1.56 -7.00 -16.65
CA TRP A 6 -0.19 -6.51 -16.50
C TRP A 6 0.43 -5.97 -17.80
N GLN A 7 -0.11 -6.34 -18.97
CA GLN A 7 0.27 -5.76 -20.26
C GLN A 7 -0.69 -4.66 -20.74
N SER A 8 -1.69 -4.27 -19.94
CA SER A 8 -2.57 -3.17 -20.32
C SER A 8 -1.75 -1.91 -20.54
N LEU A 9 -1.87 -1.33 -21.73
CA LEU A 9 -1.17 -0.09 -22.10
C LEU A 9 -1.46 1.02 -21.10
N ASP A 10 -2.69 1.06 -20.57
CA ASP A 10 -3.11 1.99 -19.53
C ASP A 10 -2.30 1.82 -18.23
N THR A 11 -2.08 0.58 -17.79
CA THR A 11 -1.27 0.30 -16.59
C THR A 11 0.19 0.72 -16.79
N ILE A 12 0.75 0.48 -17.98
CA ILE A 12 2.12 0.87 -18.30
C ILE A 12 2.26 2.39 -18.35
N GLU A 13 1.33 3.09 -19.00
CA GLU A 13 1.34 4.55 -19.09
C GLU A 13 1.10 5.21 -17.73
N HIS A 14 0.26 4.62 -16.88
CA HIS A 14 0.11 5.06 -15.49
C HIS A 14 1.42 4.91 -14.71
N LEU A 15 2.07 3.74 -14.75
CA LEU A 15 3.31 3.48 -14.02
C LEU A 15 4.46 4.39 -14.48
N LYS A 16 4.55 4.72 -15.77
CA LYS A 16 5.56 5.65 -16.32
C LYS A 16 5.43 7.08 -15.80
N ARG A 17 4.23 7.49 -15.37
CA ARG A 17 3.97 8.84 -14.85
C ARG A 17 4.29 8.98 -13.36
N LEU A 18 4.52 7.86 -12.67
CA LEU A 18 4.84 7.88 -11.25
C LEU A 18 6.32 8.21 -11.04
N ASP A 19 6.57 9.03 -10.02
CA ASP A 19 7.90 9.17 -9.47
C ASP A 19 8.30 7.90 -8.70
N ARG A 20 9.56 7.83 -8.26
CA ARG A 20 10.10 6.65 -7.59
C ARG A 20 9.29 6.25 -6.33
N PRO A 21 8.88 7.19 -5.46
CA PRO A 21 7.96 6.89 -4.36
C PRO A 21 6.59 6.38 -4.82
N GLY A 22 5.96 7.01 -5.81
CA GLY A 22 4.68 6.59 -6.37
C GLY A 22 4.72 5.18 -6.94
N PHE A 23 5.80 4.84 -7.65
CA PHE A 23 6.01 3.50 -8.20
C PHE A 23 6.12 2.44 -7.09
N ALA A 24 6.89 2.72 -6.03
CA ALA A 24 7.01 1.82 -4.88
C ALA A 24 5.66 1.63 -4.15
N ALA A 25 4.89 2.71 -4.02
CA ALA A 25 3.56 2.65 -3.42
C ALA A 25 2.59 1.76 -4.23
N GLU A 26 2.65 1.80 -5.56
CA GLU A 26 1.81 0.95 -6.41
C GLU A 26 2.17 -0.54 -6.29
N LEU A 27 3.46 -0.90 -6.22
CA LEU A 27 3.87 -2.27 -5.93
C LEU A 27 3.35 -2.74 -4.57
N LEU A 28 3.45 -1.88 -3.56
CA LEU A 28 3.00 -2.19 -2.21
C LEU A 28 1.49 -2.40 -2.15
N ARG A 29 0.69 -1.56 -2.82
CA ARG A 29 -0.77 -1.70 -2.92
C ARG A 29 -1.21 -3.01 -3.55
N ARG A 30 -0.41 -3.58 -4.46
CA ARG A 30 -0.69 -4.88 -5.12
C ARG A 30 -0.24 -6.07 -4.28
N ASN A 31 0.60 -5.88 -3.26
CA ASN A 31 1.04 -6.94 -2.38
C ASN A 31 -0.12 -7.42 -1.47
N VAL A 32 -0.47 -8.70 -1.57
CA VAL A 32 -1.61 -9.30 -0.82
C VAL A 32 -1.39 -9.24 0.69
N ALA A 33 -0.16 -9.46 1.17
CA ALA A 33 0.16 -9.38 2.60
C ALA A 33 0.05 -7.94 3.10
N TYR A 34 0.50 -6.96 2.33
CA TYR A 34 0.34 -5.54 2.68
C TYR A 34 -1.13 -5.15 2.78
N ARG A 35 -1.94 -5.53 1.77
CA ARG A 35 -3.38 -5.24 1.78
C ARG A 35 -4.08 -5.79 3.01
N ARG A 36 -3.73 -7.02 3.41
CA ARG A 36 -4.29 -7.67 4.60
C ARG A 36 -3.87 -6.92 5.87
N ASP A 37 -2.59 -6.60 6.01
CA ASP A 37 -2.06 -5.90 7.18
C ASP A 37 -2.62 -4.49 7.30
N TYR A 38 -2.74 -3.76 6.18
CA TYR A 38 -3.38 -2.45 6.12
C TYR A 38 -4.85 -2.51 6.53
N ALA A 39 -5.63 -3.45 5.99
CA ALA A 39 -7.04 -3.62 6.35
C ALA A 39 -7.23 -4.00 7.83
N ASN A 40 -6.37 -4.88 8.36
CA ASN A 40 -6.38 -5.25 9.77
C ASN A 40 -6.06 -4.05 10.68
N THR A 41 -5.09 -3.22 10.28
CA THR A 41 -4.73 -1.99 11.00
C THR A 41 -5.92 -1.03 11.07
N LEU A 42 -6.57 -0.76 9.93
CA LEU A 42 -7.77 0.08 9.89
C LEU A 42 -8.91 -0.47 10.76
N ARG A 43 -9.12 -1.78 10.76
CA ARG A 43 -10.13 -2.41 11.62
C ARG A 43 -9.83 -2.21 13.10
N LYS A 44 -8.57 -2.36 13.53
CA LYS A 44 -8.17 -2.15 14.93
C LYS A 44 -8.36 -0.70 15.37
N ILE A 45 -8.00 0.25 14.52
CA ILE A 45 -8.23 1.68 14.74
C ILE A 45 -9.72 1.96 14.91
N ALA A 46 -10.56 1.45 14.00
CA ALA A 46 -12.00 1.67 14.04
C ALA A 46 -12.68 1.06 15.29
N LEU A 47 -12.13 -0.02 15.83
CA LEU A 47 -12.61 -0.64 17.07
C LEU A 47 -12.14 0.11 18.33
N GLY A 48 -11.30 1.15 18.19
CA GLY A 48 -10.82 1.97 19.30
C GLY A 48 -9.86 1.25 20.27
N GLY A 49 -9.35 0.08 19.89
CA GLY A 49 -8.49 -0.75 20.75
C GLY A 49 -7.00 -0.40 20.68
N ILE A 50 -6.61 0.57 19.86
CA ILE A 50 -5.23 1.01 19.64
C ILE A 50 -5.24 2.48 19.22
N ASP A 51 -4.20 3.22 19.61
CA ASP A 51 -3.98 4.57 19.14
C ASP A 51 -3.77 4.59 17.60
N PRO A 52 -4.47 5.47 16.85
CA PRO A 52 -4.37 5.51 15.40
C PRO A 52 -2.96 5.80 14.87
N ASP A 53 -2.18 6.61 15.58
CA ASP A 53 -0.85 7.03 15.14
C ASP A 53 0.20 5.96 15.45
N GLU A 54 0.08 5.30 16.61
CA GLU A 54 0.86 4.09 16.93
C GLU A 54 0.60 2.98 15.89
N ALA A 55 -0.67 2.70 15.60
CA ALA A 55 -1.06 1.67 14.63
C ALA A 55 -0.50 1.93 13.22
N ARG A 56 -0.49 3.20 12.79
CA ARG A 56 0.07 3.63 11.51
C ARG A 56 1.60 3.57 11.51
N SER A 57 2.24 3.98 12.60
CA SER A 57 3.69 3.91 12.77
C SER A 57 4.19 2.47 12.72
N ASP A 58 3.52 1.55 13.39
CA ASP A 58 3.86 0.12 13.38
C ASP A 58 3.73 -0.49 11.98
N LEU A 59 2.65 -0.13 11.26
CA LEU A 59 2.46 -0.56 9.88
C LEU A 59 3.57 -0.01 8.98
N ALA A 60 3.93 1.26 9.15
CA ALA A 60 4.99 1.90 8.39
C ALA A 60 6.35 1.24 8.63
N HIS A 61 6.71 0.98 9.90
CA HIS A 61 7.94 0.28 10.26
C HIS A 61 8.00 -1.14 9.67
N ARG A 62 6.90 -1.90 9.78
CA ARG A 62 6.82 -3.27 9.24
C ARG A 62 7.08 -3.33 7.74
N TRP A 63 6.59 -2.33 6.99
CA TRP A 63 6.67 -2.29 5.53
C TRP A 63 7.77 -1.38 4.99
N GLY A 64 8.63 -0.84 5.87
CA GLY A 64 9.74 0.03 5.48
C GLY A 64 9.30 1.37 4.88
N LEU A 65 8.09 1.82 5.19
CA LEU A 65 7.57 3.09 4.73
C LEU A 65 8.21 4.23 5.52
N ARG A 66 8.74 5.22 4.80
CA ARG A 66 9.19 6.48 5.36
C ARG A 66 8.32 7.59 4.81
N PHE A 67 7.50 8.16 5.67
CA PHE A 67 6.82 9.41 5.38
C PHE A 67 7.77 10.51 5.87
N PHE A 68 8.33 11.29 4.96
CA PHE A 68 8.92 12.56 5.34
C PHE A 68 7.74 13.46 5.75
N LEU A 69 7.60 13.70 7.05
CA LEU A 69 6.69 14.71 7.60
C LEU A 69 7.19 16.11 7.25
#